data_AF-A0A369JCL5-F1
#
_entry.id   AF-A0A369JCL5-F1
#
_cell.length_a   1.000
_cell.length_b   1.000
_cell.length_c   1.000
_cell.angle_alpha   90.00
_cell.angle_beta   90.00
_cell.angle_gamma   90.00
#
_symmetry.space_group_name_H-M   'P 1'
#
loop_
_entity.id
_entity.type
_entity.pdbx_description
1 polymer ?
#
loop_
_entity_poly.entity_id
_entity_poly.type
_entity_poly.pdbx_seq_one_letter_code
_entity_poly.pdbx_strand_id
1 'polypeptide(L)'
;MKLFNVFLIALAVVGPSSAAPAAPAAPAASTADSLASTNDQVHRRLSYDDIHEGMVIRATPLNMEKRCRGDKKSKIFHPTLIISTKGAKPLVSPISNKNLLEPFVDINTLAPSLALSGMIYVGHPCSLDSIKKVEPWLGKVGELRATSEEMRAVKAKIAESQEASATASSKSAVPTHKA
;
A
#
# COMPACT_ATOMS: atom_id res chain seq x y z
N MET A 1 -26.43 -49.97 21.55
CA MET A 1 -27.62 -50.78 21.23
C MET A 1 -28.81 -50.26 22.02
N LYS A 2 -29.99 -50.18 21.36
CA LYS A 2 -31.33 -49.79 21.86
C LYS A 2 -31.58 -48.28 21.99
N LEU A 3 -32.71 -47.70 21.58
CA LEU A 3 -33.82 -48.07 20.68
C LEU A 3 -34.63 -46.77 20.47
N PHE A 4 -35.30 -46.71 19.32
CA PHE A 4 -36.17 -45.67 18.76
C PHE A 4 -37.31 -45.11 19.64
N ASN A 5 -37.70 -43.86 19.35
CA ASN A 5 -39.07 -43.30 19.39
C ASN A 5 -39.02 -42.03 18.51
N VAL A 6 -39.37 -42.01 17.22
CA VAL A 6 -40.67 -42.21 16.55
C VAL A 6 -41.79 -41.39 17.18
N PHE A 7 -42.01 -40.19 16.63
CA PHE A 7 -43.33 -39.55 16.61
C PHE A 7 -43.64 -39.16 15.16
N LEU A 8 -44.77 -39.65 14.68
CA LEU A 8 -45.29 -39.62 13.32
C LEU A 8 -46.73 -39.12 13.42
N ILE A 9 -47.07 -37.95 12.88
CA ILE A 9 -48.43 -37.55 12.41
C ILE A 9 -48.19 -36.49 11.30
N ALA A 10 -48.20 -36.88 10.01
CA ALA A 10 -49.33 -36.87 9.04
C ALA A 10 -49.76 -35.44 8.63
N LEU A 11 -49.45 -34.98 7.41
CA LEU A 11 -50.28 -35.03 6.16
C LEU A 11 -51.59 -34.22 6.32
N ALA A 12 -52.05 -33.38 5.41
CA ALA A 12 -51.64 -32.94 4.08
C ALA A 12 -52.54 -31.75 3.72
N VAL A 13 -52.09 -30.79 2.91
CA VAL A 13 -53.00 -30.13 1.95
C VAL A 13 -52.29 -30.05 0.61
N VAL A 14 -52.90 -30.76 -0.34
CA VAL A 14 -52.64 -30.78 -1.77
C VAL A 14 -53.11 -29.47 -2.38
N GLY A 15 -52.26 -28.83 -3.18
CA GLY A 15 -52.65 -27.79 -4.12
C GLY A 15 -51.90 -28.02 -5.44
N PRO A 16 -52.57 -28.31 -6.56
CA PRO A 16 -51.91 -28.50 -7.85
C PRO A 16 -51.84 -27.17 -8.59
N SER A 17 -50.69 -26.85 -9.18
CA SER A 17 -50.62 -26.44 -10.60
C SER A 17 -49.20 -26.11 -11.00
N SER A 18 -48.79 -26.82 -12.05
CA SER A 18 -47.58 -26.64 -12.82
C SER A 18 -47.63 -25.33 -13.61
N ALA A 19 -46.58 -24.51 -13.53
CA ALA A 19 -46.14 -23.65 -14.63
C ALA A 19 -44.74 -23.09 -14.32
N ALA A 20 -43.73 -23.61 -15.02
CA ALA A 20 -42.50 -22.89 -15.34
C ALA A 20 -42.51 -22.65 -16.86
N PRO A 21 -41.63 -21.81 -17.44
CA PRO A 21 -40.95 -20.62 -16.93
C PRO A 21 -41.23 -19.39 -17.84
N ALA A 22 -41.18 -18.18 -17.30
CA ALA A 22 -41.02 -16.96 -18.12
C ALA A 22 -40.42 -15.81 -17.29
N ALA A 23 -39.11 -15.62 -17.42
CA ALA A 23 -38.52 -14.28 -17.46
C ALA A 23 -38.72 -13.73 -18.90
N PRO A 24 -38.50 -12.44 -19.23
CA PRO A 24 -37.93 -11.33 -18.44
C PRO A 24 -38.68 -9.99 -18.58
N ALA A 25 -38.31 -8.98 -17.78
CA ALA A 25 -38.16 -7.58 -18.21
C ALA A 25 -37.74 -6.73 -17.00
N ALA A 26 -36.43 -6.67 -16.75
CA ALA A 26 -35.85 -5.64 -15.90
C ALA A 26 -35.96 -4.27 -16.63
N PRO A 27 -36.28 -3.17 -15.93
CA PRO A 27 -36.18 -1.85 -16.54
C PRO A 27 -34.71 -1.52 -16.83
N ALA A 28 -34.43 -1.32 -18.12
CA ALA A 28 -33.16 -0.82 -18.63
C ALA A 28 -33.06 0.70 -18.39
N ALA A 29 -32.18 1.08 -17.47
CA ALA A 29 -31.53 2.39 -17.35
C ALA A 29 -30.37 2.17 -16.35
N SER A 30 -29.09 2.41 -16.59
CA SER A 30 -28.37 3.14 -17.63
C SER A 30 -26.98 2.48 -17.70
N THR A 31 -26.68 1.75 -18.77
CA THR A 31 -25.39 1.07 -18.98
C THR A 31 -24.46 1.84 -19.94
N ALA A 32 -24.62 3.16 -20.02
CA ALA A 32 -23.75 4.02 -20.83
C ALA A 32 -22.60 4.70 -20.06
N ASP A 33 -22.49 4.53 -18.73
CA ASP A 33 -21.47 5.22 -17.93
C ASP A 33 -20.28 4.33 -17.48
N SER A 34 -20.33 3.01 -17.66
CA SER A 34 -19.30 2.11 -17.12
C SER A 34 -18.10 1.82 -18.03
N LEU A 35 -17.99 2.44 -19.21
CA LEU A 35 -16.88 2.21 -20.15
C LEU A 35 -15.90 3.39 -20.28
N ALA A 36 -16.22 4.55 -19.70
CA ALA A 36 -15.28 5.67 -19.61
C ALA A 36 -14.33 5.58 -18.39
N SER A 37 -14.63 4.71 -17.41
CA SER A 37 -14.01 4.76 -16.07
C SER A 37 -12.68 4.01 -15.92
N THR A 38 -12.18 3.31 -16.94
CA THR A 38 -10.90 2.57 -16.85
C THR A 38 -9.71 3.33 -17.43
N ASN A 39 -9.92 4.33 -18.30
CA ASN A 39 -8.82 5.07 -18.94
C ASN A 39 -8.39 6.33 -18.16
N ASP A 40 -9.31 7.02 -17.49
CA ASP A 40 -8.98 8.22 -16.67
C ASP A 40 -8.29 7.91 -15.33
N GLN A 41 -8.32 6.65 -14.87
CA GLN A 41 -7.59 6.25 -13.65
C GLN A 41 -6.08 6.13 -13.85
N VAL A 42 -5.60 6.03 -15.10
CA VAL A 42 -4.19 5.71 -15.39
C VAL A 42 -3.26 6.90 -15.08
N HIS A 43 -3.77 8.13 -15.03
CA HIS A 43 -2.99 9.35 -14.77
C HIS A 43 -3.72 10.37 -13.88
N ARG A 44 -4.53 9.91 -12.91
CA ARG A 44 -5.11 10.83 -11.93
C ARG A 44 -3.99 11.43 -11.07
N ARG A 45 -3.83 12.75 -11.16
CA ARG A 45 -2.94 13.49 -10.25
C ARG A 45 -3.51 13.42 -8.84
N LEU A 46 -2.68 13.02 -7.88
CA LEU A 46 -3.08 12.97 -6.49
C LEU A 46 -3.08 14.35 -5.84
N SER A 47 -4.08 14.59 -5.00
CA SER A 47 -4.04 15.64 -3.98
C SER A 47 -3.59 15.05 -2.64
N TYR A 48 -3.23 15.89 -1.66
CA TYR A 48 -2.78 15.38 -0.36
C TYR A 48 -3.89 14.61 0.37
N ASP A 49 -5.15 14.93 0.09
CA ASP A 49 -6.32 14.26 0.66
C ASP A 49 -6.54 12.85 0.08
N ASP A 50 -6.04 12.60 -1.13
CA ASP A 50 -6.10 11.28 -1.78
C ASP A 50 -4.97 10.34 -1.30
N ILE A 51 -3.98 10.86 -0.57
CA ILE A 51 -2.84 10.07 -0.09
C ILE A 51 -3.18 9.43 1.25
N HIS A 52 -2.98 8.12 1.33
CA HIS A 52 -3.22 7.35 2.55
C HIS A 52 -2.00 6.57 3.00
N GLU A 53 -1.89 6.35 4.30
CA GLU A 53 -0.89 5.46 4.86
C GLU A 53 -1.00 4.05 4.24
N GLY A 54 0.14 3.46 3.88
CA GLY A 54 0.23 2.15 3.23
C GLY A 54 0.02 2.18 1.71
N MET A 55 -0.40 3.29 1.12
CA MET A 55 -0.46 3.43 -0.34
C MET A 55 0.94 3.40 -0.95
N VAL A 56 1.09 2.76 -2.11
CA VAL A 56 2.28 2.91 -2.95
C VAL A 56 2.00 3.93 -4.03
N ILE A 57 2.88 4.93 -4.12
CA ILE A 57 2.83 5.99 -5.12
C ILE A 57 4.03 5.90 -6.06
N ARG A 58 3.86 6.47 -7.24
CA ARG A 58 4.90 6.71 -8.22
C ARG A 58 5.48 8.10 -8.00
N ALA A 59 6.72 8.18 -7.53
CA ALA A 59 7.38 9.45 -7.23
C ALA A 59 8.82 9.48 -7.77
N THR A 60 9.30 10.67 -8.13
CA THR A 60 10.73 10.87 -8.43
C THR A 60 11.46 11.32 -7.16
N PRO A 61 12.78 11.13 -7.03
CA PRO A 61 13.53 11.65 -5.90
C PRO A 61 13.35 13.16 -5.73
N LEU A 62 13.17 13.90 -6.83
CA LEU A 62 12.91 15.36 -6.82
C LEU A 62 11.61 15.75 -6.10
N ASN A 63 10.68 14.81 -5.90
CA ASN A 63 9.46 15.03 -5.12
C ASN A 63 9.69 14.95 -3.61
N MET A 64 10.82 14.41 -3.16
CA MET A 64 11.14 14.15 -1.74
C MET A 64 12.08 15.22 -1.19
N GLU A 65 12.29 15.28 0.11
CA GLU A 65 13.27 16.16 0.73
C GLU A 65 14.71 15.92 0.23
N LYS A 66 15.57 16.93 0.37
CA LYS A 66 16.95 16.94 -0.16
C LYS A 66 17.77 15.72 0.27
N ARG A 67 17.64 15.26 1.52
CA ARG A 67 18.37 14.10 2.04
C ARG A 67 18.11 12.84 1.22
N CYS A 68 16.86 12.62 0.81
CA CYS A 68 16.46 11.43 0.06
C CYS A 68 16.66 11.56 -1.45
N ARG A 69 17.03 12.75 -1.94
CA ARG A 69 17.49 12.95 -3.32
C ARG A 69 18.92 12.44 -3.51
N GLY A 70 19.74 12.48 -2.46
CA GLY A 70 21.20 12.41 -2.60
C GLY A 70 21.70 13.48 -3.58
N ASP A 71 22.76 13.16 -4.33
CA ASP A 71 23.27 14.02 -5.43
C ASP A 71 22.50 13.84 -6.75
N LYS A 72 21.43 13.04 -6.74
CA LYS A 72 20.80 12.55 -7.97
C LYS A 72 19.71 13.52 -8.42
N LYS A 73 19.92 14.13 -9.60
CA LYS A 73 18.87 14.80 -10.39
C LYS A 73 18.03 13.81 -11.21
N SER A 74 17.91 12.56 -10.73
CA SER A 74 17.18 11.52 -11.45
C SER A 74 15.71 11.90 -11.58
N LYS A 75 15.20 11.86 -12.80
CA LYS A 75 13.76 12.01 -13.11
C LYS A 75 13.06 10.66 -13.24
N ILE A 76 13.75 9.57 -12.88
CA ILE A 76 13.19 8.22 -12.91
C ILE A 76 12.17 8.11 -11.79
N PHE A 77 11.02 7.53 -12.12
CA PHE A 77 9.97 7.24 -11.16
C PHE A 77 10.28 5.96 -10.40
N HIS A 78 10.09 6.00 -9.10
CA HIS A 78 10.26 4.87 -8.20
C HIS A 78 8.94 4.58 -7.49
N PRO A 79 8.62 3.30 -7.26
CA PRO A 79 7.59 2.94 -6.29
C PRO A 79 8.02 3.47 -4.92
N THR A 80 7.10 4.09 -4.21
CA THR A 80 7.36 4.77 -2.94
C THR A 80 6.19 4.51 -2.01
N LEU A 81 6.46 3.94 -0.84
CA LEU A 81 5.45 3.61 0.16
C LEU A 81 5.16 4.81 1.06
N ILE A 82 3.90 5.13 1.28
CA ILE A 82 3.48 6.16 2.24
C ILE A 82 3.53 5.57 3.66
N ILE A 83 4.43 6.10 4.49
CA ILE A 83 4.66 5.62 5.86
C ILE A 83 3.75 6.31 6.87
N SER A 84 3.48 7.61 6.67
CA SER A 84 2.61 8.41 7.53
C SER A 84 2.05 9.60 6.77
N THR A 85 0.81 9.94 7.07
CA THR A 85 0.17 11.20 6.63
C THR A 85 -0.07 12.15 7.79
N LYS A 86 0.39 11.79 9.00
CA LYS A 86 0.27 12.62 10.20
C LYS A 86 1.32 13.73 10.17
N GLY A 87 0.99 14.87 9.58
CA GLY A 87 1.85 16.04 9.51
C GLY A 87 1.49 16.96 8.34
N ALA A 88 2.25 18.05 8.18
CA ALA A 88 2.06 18.97 7.06
C ALA A 88 2.45 18.35 5.70
N LYS A 89 3.35 17.35 5.72
CA LYS A 89 3.81 16.60 4.54
C LYS A 89 3.78 15.11 4.83
N PRO A 90 3.32 14.26 3.89
CA PRO A 90 3.42 12.82 4.02
C PRO A 90 4.88 12.38 4.17
N LEU A 91 5.10 11.41 5.05
CA LEU A 91 6.37 10.71 5.18
C LEU A 91 6.33 9.46 4.31
N VAL A 92 7.41 9.24 3.57
CA VAL A 92 7.49 8.21 2.55
C VAL A 92 8.80 7.44 2.62
N SER A 93 8.77 6.21 2.10
CA SER A 93 9.96 5.39 1.91
C SER A 93 10.08 4.94 0.44
N PRO A 94 11.15 5.33 -0.27
CA PRO A 94 11.38 4.89 -1.64
C PRO A 94 11.78 3.41 -1.72
N ILE A 95 11.35 2.76 -2.81
CA ILE A 95 11.69 1.39 -3.16
C ILE A 95 12.50 1.41 -4.47
N SER A 96 13.66 0.74 -4.50
CA SER A 96 14.60 0.82 -5.63
C SER A 96 15.41 -0.47 -5.79
N ASN A 97 15.85 -0.74 -7.02
CA ASN A 97 16.71 -1.89 -7.35
C ASN A 97 18.16 -1.49 -7.67
N LYS A 98 18.41 -0.21 -7.97
CA LYS A 98 19.70 0.24 -8.55
C LYS A 98 20.33 1.40 -7.79
N ASN A 99 19.51 2.18 -7.09
CA ASN A 99 19.92 3.40 -6.42
C ASN A 99 19.40 3.32 -4.99
N LEU A 100 20.10 2.56 -4.16
CA LEU A 100 19.68 2.26 -2.80
C LEU A 100 20.13 3.37 -1.85
N LEU A 101 19.19 3.90 -1.08
CA LEU A 101 19.52 4.67 0.11
C LEU A 101 19.77 3.68 1.24
N GLU A 102 20.83 3.87 2.01
CA GLU A 102 21.13 3.02 3.16
C GLU A 102 20.59 3.63 4.46
N PRO A 103 20.01 2.81 5.37
CA PRO A 103 19.86 1.35 5.30
C PRO A 103 18.65 0.89 4.46
N PHE A 104 18.72 -0.30 3.87
CA PHE A 104 17.66 -0.88 3.04
C PHE A 104 17.38 -2.35 3.39
N VAL A 105 16.17 -2.82 3.09
CA VAL A 105 15.71 -4.21 3.27
C VAL A 105 14.91 -4.63 2.04
N ASP A 106 14.88 -5.92 1.70
CA ASP A 106 14.02 -6.42 0.61
C ASP A 106 12.55 -6.17 0.96
N ILE A 107 11.81 -5.53 0.04
CA ILE A 107 10.39 -5.24 0.24
C ILE A 107 9.56 -6.51 0.39
N ASN A 108 9.94 -7.62 -0.25
CA ASN A 108 9.20 -8.88 -0.14
C ASN A 108 9.28 -9.49 1.26
N THR A 109 10.29 -9.12 2.03
CA THR A 109 10.42 -9.54 3.44
C THR A 109 9.46 -8.80 4.35
N LEU A 110 9.15 -7.53 4.04
CA LEU A 110 8.35 -6.66 4.92
C LEU A 110 6.89 -6.48 4.45
N ALA A 111 6.67 -6.48 3.14
CA ALA A 111 5.38 -6.23 2.50
C ALA A 111 5.19 -7.11 1.24
N PRO A 112 5.15 -8.45 1.38
CA PRO A 112 5.00 -9.38 0.25
C PRO A 112 3.71 -9.18 -0.56
N SER A 113 2.63 -8.65 0.03
CA SER A 113 1.35 -8.42 -0.67
C SER A 113 1.45 -7.41 -1.81
N LEU A 114 2.45 -6.52 -1.75
CA LEU A 114 2.67 -5.51 -2.79
C LEU A 114 3.16 -6.12 -4.11
N ALA A 115 3.70 -7.35 -4.08
CA ALA A 115 4.28 -8.03 -5.24
C ALA A 115 5.30 -7.15 -6.01
N LEU A 116 6.02 -6.28 -5.29
CA LEU A 116 7.06 -5.43 -5.83
C LEU A 116 8.42 -6.12 -5.68
N SER A 117 9.32 -5.91 -6.64
CA SER A 117 10.71 -6.33 -6.52
C SER A 117 11.60 -5.15 -6.17
N GLY A 118 12.39 -5.31 -5.10
CA GLY A 118 13.50 -4.44 -4.78
C GLY A 118 13.67 -4.12 -3.31
N MET A 119 14.51 -3.14 -3.03
CA MET A 119 14.86 -2.81 -1.66
C MET A 119 14.12 -1.54 -1.24
N ILE A 120 13.41 -1.63 -0.13
CA ILE A 120 12.79 -0.49 0.55
C ILE A 120 13.80 0.15 1.50
N TYR A 121 13.84 1.49 1.48
CA TYR A 121 14.62 2.26 2.43
C TYR A 121 14.03 2.17 3.84
N VAL A 122 14.81 1.78 4.83
CA VAL A 122 14.35 1.66 6.23
C VAL A 122 15.06 2.62 7.18
N GLY A 123 15.75 3.63 6.66
CA GLY A 123 16.30 4.71 7.49
C GLY A 123 15.24 5.72 7.94
N HIS A 124 15.67 6.94 8.27
CA HIS A 124 14.75 8.01 8.63
C HIS A 124 13.79 8.33 7.45
N PRO A 125 12.46 8.23 7.58
CA PRO A 125 11.53 8.46 6.49
C PRO A 125 11.70 9.81 5.80
N CYS A 126 11.42 9.87 4.50
CA CYS A 126 11.57 11.07 3.69
C CYS A 126 10.29 11.89 3.70
N SER A 127 10.37 13.22 3.80
CA SER A 127 9.21 14.08 3.57
C SER A 127 8.90 14.19 2.07
N LEU A 128 7.62 14.13 1.69
CA LEU A 128 7.16 14.39 0.33
C LEU A 128 6.91 15.90 0.13
N ASP A 129 7.85 16.58 -0.52
CA ASP A 129 7.83 18.03 -0.74
C ASP A 129 6.88 18.48 -1.85
N SER A 130 6.59 17.62 -2.83
CA SER A 130 5.79 18.01 -4.00
C SER A 130 4.94 16.86 -4.53
N ILE A 131 3.63 17.07 -4.55
CA ILE A 131 2.65 16.11 -5.05
C ILE A 131 2.32 16.24 -6.55
N LYS A 132 2.75 17.33 -7.21
CA LYS A 132 2.34 17.70 -8.58
C LYS A 132 2.60 16.65 -9.66
N LYS A 133 3.50 15.69 -9.40
CA LYS A 133 3.89 14.60 -10.32
C LYS A 133 3.86 13.25 -9.60
N VAL A 134 2.96 13.11 -8.63
CA VAL A 134 2.77 11.88 -7.87
C VAL A 134 1.46 11.26 -8.34
N GLU A 135 1.54 9.99 -8.70
CA GLU A 135 0.43 9.17 -9.19
C GLU A 135 0.36 7.90 -8.33
N PRO A 136 -0.80 7.22 -8.21
CA PRO A 136 -0.86 5.91 -7.59
C PRO A 136 0.02 4.91 -8.34
N TRP A 137 0.65 3.99 -7.62
CA TRP A 137 1.28 2.83 -8.25
C TRP A 137 0.24 1.73 -8.40
N LEU A 138 -0.14 1.46 -9.65
CA LEU A 138 -1.18 0.47 -9.97
C LEU A 138 -0.56 -0.93 -10.10
N GLY A 139 -1.17 -1.89 -9.41
CA GLY A 139 -0.97 -3.33 -9.59
C GLY A 139 -2.02 -3.92 -10.53
N LYS A 140 -2.13 -5.26 -10.55
CA LYS A 140 -3.08 -5.97 -11.42
C LYS A 140 -4.56 -5.71 -11.08
N VAL A 141 -4.85 -5.35 -9.83
CA VAL A 141 -6.21 -5.20 -9.29
C VAL A 141 -6.49 -3.78 -8.77
N GLY A 142 -5.77 -2.78 -9.27
CA GLY A 142 -5.91 -1.37 -8.86
C GLY A 142 -4.72 -0.86 -8.05
N GLU A 143 -4.93 0.15 -7.21
CA GLU A 143 -3.88 0.77 -6.40
C GLU A 143 -3.22 -0.23 -5.45
N LEU A 144 -1.88 -0.28 -5.46
CA LEU A 144 -1.14 -1.09 -4.50
C LEU A 144 -1.19 -0.44 -3.12
N ARG A 145 -1.59 -1.25 -2.13
CA ARG A 145 -1.62 -0.87 -0.72
C ARG A 145 -1.07 -1.98 0.14
N ALA A 146 -0.18 -1.62 1.05
CA ALA A 146 0.31 -2.53 2.07
C ALA A 146 -0.78 -2.75 3.13
N THR A 147 -0.86 -3.97 3.65
CA THR A 147 -1.76 -4.32 4.74
C THR A 147 -1.32 -3.66 6.05
N SER A 148 -2.20 -3.61 7.03
CA SER A 148 -1.87 -3.06 8.35
C SER A 148 -0.72 -3.81 9.04
N GLU A 149 -0.62 -5.13 8.84
CA GLU A 149 0.45 -5.95 9.41
C GLU A 149 1.81 -5.66 8.77
N GLU A 150 1.85 -5.52 7.45
CA GLU A 150 3.05 -5.16 6.70
C GLU A 150 3.49 -3.74 7.04
N MET A 151 2.54 -2.80 7.15
CA MET A 151 2.83 -1.45 7.60
C MET A 151 3.44 -1.42 9.00
N ARG A 152 2.97 -2.28 9.91
CA ARG A 152 3.57 -2.46 11.23
C ARG A 152 4.99 -2.99 11.13
N ALA A 153 5.24 -4.00 10.29
CA ALA A 153 6.58 -4.56 10.09
C ALA A 153 7.57 -3.53 9.51
N VAL A 154 7.14 -2.79 8.49
CA VAL A 154 7.94 -1.70 7.89
C VAL A 154 8.28 -0.63 8.93
N LYS A 155 7.27 -0.15 9.68
CA LYS A 155 7.48 0.87 10.73
C LYS A 155 8.40 0.39 11.84
N ALA A 156 8.26 -0.86 12.28
CA ALA A 156 9.13 -1.46 13.27
C ALA A 156 10.58 -1.50 12.77
N LYS A 157 10.81 -1.90 11.51
CA LYS A 157 12.15 -1.96 10.93
C LYS A 157 12.79 -0.59 10.75
N ILE A 158 11.97 0.42 10.45
CA ILE A 158 12.40 1.82 10.42
C ILE A 158 12.84 2.31 11.80
N ALA A 159 12.07 2.02 12.85
CA ALA A 159 12.43 2.39 14.22
C ALA A 159 13.74 1.73 14.66
N GLU A 160 13.88 0.42 14.45
CA GLU A 160 15.10 -0.34 14.75
C GLU A 160 16.33 0.26 14.07
N SER A 161 16.21 0.62 12.78
CA SER A 161 17.31 1.20 12.00
C SER A 161 17.72 2.59 12.51
N GLN A 162 16.77 3.38 13.01
CA GLN A 162 17.05 4.69 13.61
C GLN A 162 17.77 4.55 14.97
N GLU A 163 17.35 3.60 15.81
CA GLU A 163 18.00 3.31 17.09
C GLU A 163 19.43 2.79 16.91
N ALA A 164 19.64 1.90 15.94
CA ALA A 164 20.97 1.39 15.58
C ALA A 164 21.90 2.53 15.13
N SER A 165 21.37 3.48 14.34
CA SER A 165 22.12 4.65 13.87
C SER A 165 22.50 5.59 15.01
N ALA A 166 21.59 5.83 15.96
CA ALA A 166 21.85 6.66 17.14
C ALA A 166 22.92 6.03 18.06
N THR A 167 22.87 4.71 18.22
CA THR A 167 23.83 3.97 19.06
C THR A 167 25.22 3.91 18.41
N ALA A 168 25.30 3.77 17.08
CA ALA A 168 26.57 3.81 16.34
C ALA A 168 27.25 5.18 16.41
N SER A 169 26.47 6.27 16.34
CA SER A 169 26.99 7.64 16.44
C SER A 169 27.56 7.94 17.84
N SER A 170 26.98 7.35 18.88
CA SER A 170 27.40 7.53 20.28
C SER A 170 28.72 6.85 20.64
N LYS A 171 29.14 5.81 19.89
CA LYS A 171 30.39 5.06 20.13
C LYS A 171 31.62 5.62 19.43
N SER A 172 31.46 6.67 18.61
CA SER A 172 32.57 7.31 17.86
C SER A 172 33.11 8.58 18.54
N ALA A 173 32.68 8.87 19.78
CA ALA A 173 33.27 9.93 20.60
C ALA A 173 34.58 9.42 21.25
N VAL A 174 35.67 9.43 20.48
CA VAL A 174 37.02 9.24 21.04
C VAL A 174 37.35 10.45 21.92
N PRO A 175 37.63 10.30 23.22
CA PRO A 175 38.09 11.41 24.03
C PRO A 175 39.49 11.81 23.55
N THR A 176 39.60 12.94 22.87
CA THR A 176 40.89 13.56 22.58
C THR A 176 41.44 14.14 23.90
N HIS A 177 42.11 13.31 24.68
CA HIS A 177 42.96 13.79 25.77
C HIS A 177 44.15 14.51 25.15
N LYS A 178 44.13 15.84 25.22
CA LYS A 178 45.28 16.69 24.90
C LYS A 178 46.19 16.70 26.13
N ALA A 179 47.39 16.12 25.99
CA ALA A 179 48.51 16.33 26.92
C ALA A 179 49.44 17.39 26.32
#